data_AF-A0A2H1KHV5-F1
#
_entry.id   AF-A0A2H1KHV5-F1
#
_cell.length_a   1.000
_cell.length_b   1.000
_cell.length_c   1.000
_cell.angle_alpha   90.00
_cell.angle_beta   90.00
_cell.angle_gamma   90.00
#
_symmetry.space_group_name_H-M   'P 1'
#
loop_
_entity.id
_entity.type
_entity.pdbx_description
1 polymer ?
#
loop_
_entity_poly.entity_id
_entity_poly.type
_entity_poly.pdbx_seq_one_letter_code
_entity_poly.pdbx_strand_id
1 'polypeptide(L)'
;MNESAQPQGTWIEAITVFEELRAGNTDGALEVVRTCSDVERMLGYLFRLTSLFLRSARSEDIDHFIEAAHRAEPPPTLRYR
;
A
#
# COMPACT_ATOMS: atom_id res chain seq x y z
N MET A 1 5.23 26.15 -14.38
CA MET A 1 5.32 24.98 -13.49
C MET A 1 3.91 24.42 -13.37
N ASN A 2 3.62 23.26 -13.96
CA ASN A 2 2.28 22.67 -13.96
C ASN A 2 2.11 21.83 -12.69
N GLU A 3 1.54 22.43 -11.64
CA GLU A 3 1.15 21.75 -10.38
C GLU A 3 0.02 20.72 -10.60
N SER A 4 -0.57 20.66 -11.79
CA SER A 4 -1.65 19.74 -12.17
C SER A 4 -1.19 18.30 -12.45
N ALA A 5 0.11 18.06 -12.66
CA ALA A 5 0.63 16.71 -12.94
C ALA A 5 0.93 15.90 -11.67
N GLN A 6 1.30 16.57 -10.56
CA GLN A 6 1.67 15.92 -9.29
C GLN A 6 0.54 15.10 -8.67
N PRO A 7 -0.73 15.57 -8.62
CA PRO A 7 -1.82 14.79 -8.05
C PRO A 7 -2.10 13.49 -8.81
N GLN A 8 -1.91 13.50 -10.13
CA GLN A 8 -2.11 12.32 -10.98
C GLN A 8 -0.94 11.33 -10.86
N GLY A 9 0.30 11.82 -10.82
CA GLY A 9 1.47 10.98 -10.60
C GLY A 9 1.40 10.22 -9.28
N THR A 10 1.06 10.93 -8.20
CA THR A 10 0.95 10.33 -6.85
C THR A 10 -0.17 9.28 -6.77
N TRP A 11 -1.26 9.46 -7.54
CA TRP A 11 -2.33 8.47 -7.63
C TRP A 11 -1.87 7.19 -8.34
N ILE A 12 -1.11 7.32 -9.43
CA ILE A 12 -0.55 6.17 -10.15
C ILE A 12 0.43 5.41 -9.26
N GLU A 13 1.30 6.11 -8.53
CA GLU A 13 2.24 5.47 -7.58
C GLU A 13 1.49 4.64 -6.53
N ALA A 14 0.37 5.14 -5.99
CA ALA A 14 -0.45 4.38 -5.04
C ALA A 14 -1.09 3.12 -5.67
N ILE A 15 -1.52 3.19 -6.94
CA ILE A 15 -1.99 2.03 -7.69
C ILE A 15 -0.86 1.02 -7.86
N THR A 16 0.33 1.47 -8.28
CA THR A 16 1.49 0.60 -8.47
C THR A 16 1.88 -0.10 -7.17
N VAL A 17 1.89 0.60 -6.03
CA VAL A 17 2.10 -0.03 -4.71
C VAL A 17 1.08 -1.15 -4.47
N PHE A 18 -0.21 -0.90 -4.75
CA PHE A 18 -1.25 -1.91 -4.56
C PHE A 18 -1.06 -3.13 -5.49
N GLU A 19 -0.65 -2.91 -6.74
CA GLU A 19 -0.36 -3.98 -7.71
C GLU A 19 0.83 -4.84 -7.29
N GLU A 20 1.91 -4.23 -6.82
CA GLU A 20 3.10 -4.92 -6.31
C GLU A 20 2.76 -5.76 -5.07
N LEU A 21 2.00 -5.20 -4.13
CA LEU A 21 1.52 -5.94 -2.95
C LEU A 21 0.62 -7.11 -3.33
N ARG A 22 -0.28 -6.94 -4.30
CA ARG A 22 -1.12 -8.03 -4.85
C ARG A 22 -0.28 -9.15 -5.47
N ALA A 23 0.86 -8.81 -6.07
CA ALA A 23 1.81 -9.78 -6.63
C ALA A 23 2.74 -10.42 -5.57
N GLY A 24 2.65 -10.02 -4.30
CA GLY A 24 3.56 -10.45 -3.25
C GLY A 24 4.95 -9.82 -3.32
N ASN A 25 5.14 -8.82 -4.19
CA ASN A 25 6.42 -8.14 -4.38
C ASN A 25 6.55 -6.94 -3.42
N THR A 26 6.90 -7.26 -2.17
CA THR A 26 7.07 -6.22 -1.13
C THR A 26 8.22 -5.27 -1.44
N ASP A 27 9.31 -5.77 -2.05
CA ASP A 27 10.47 -4.94 -2.40
C ASP A 27 10.13 -3.92 -3.50
N GLY A 28 9.36 -4.32 -4.52
CA GLY A 28 8.86 -3.42 -5.56
C GLY A 28 7.95 -2.33 -4.98
N ALA A 29 7.02 -2.71 -4.10
CA ALA A 29 6.17 -1.75 -3.40
C ALA A 29 6.99 -0.73 -2.59
N LEU A 30 8.02 -1.18 -1.86
CA LEU A 30 8.91 -0.32 -1.09
C LEU A 30 9.73 0.62 -1.98
N GLU A 31 10.14 0.19 -3.17
CA GLU A 31 10.90 1.03 -4.10
C GLU A 31 10.04 2.20 -4.64
N VAL A 32 8.77 1.95 -4.94
CA VAL A 32 7.82 3.01 -5.31
C VAL A 32 7.65 4.01 -4.16
N VAL A 33 7.51 3.52 -2.92
CA VAL A 33 7.41 4.39 -1.74
C VAL A 33 8.67 5.25 -1.57
N ARG A 34 9.86 4.70 -1.80
CA ARG A 34 11.14 5.43 -1.65
C ARG A 34 11.34 6.53 -2.68
N THR A 35 10.84 6.32 -3.90
CA THR A 35 11.01 7.26 -5.02
C THR A 35 9.86 8.24 -5.16
N CYS A 36 8.76 8.03 -4.43
CA CYS A 36 7.60 8.90 -4.40
C CYS A 36 7.94 10.31 -3.85
N SER A 37 7.49 11.33 -4.57
CA SER A 37 7.74 12.73 -4.21
C SER A 37 6.84 13.28 -3.08
N ASP A 38 5.69 12.65 -2.82
CA ASP A 38 4.72 13.02 -1.78
C ASP A 38 4.13 11.75 -1.15
N VAL A 39 4.90 11.14 -0.24
CA VAL A 39 4.57 9.86 0.40
C VAL A 39 3.28 9.95 1.22
N GLU A 40 3.03 11.07 1.91
CA GLU A 40 1.83 11.23 2.74
C GLU A 40 0.57 11.21 1.89
N ARG A 41 0.57 11.93 0.75
CA ARG A 41 -0.54 11.90 -0.20
C ARG A 41 -0.70 10.52 -0.83
N MET A 42 0.39 9.86 -1.20
CA MET A 42 0.37 8.50 -1.75
C MET A 42 -0.26 7.52 -0.76
N LEU A 43 0.11 7.58 0.52
CA LEU A 43 -0.52 6.77 1.57
C LEU A 43 -2.02 7.06 1.71
N GLY A 44 -2.43 8.34 1.64
CA GLY A 44 -3.84 8.71 1.62
C GLY A 44 -4.61 8.08 0.46
N TYR A 45 -4.00 8.02 -0.73
CA TYR A 45 -4.56 7.33 -1.88
C TYR A 45 -4.57 5.81 -1.73
N LEU A 46 -3.54 5.21 -1.14
CA LEU A 46 -3.50 3.80 -0.84
C LEU A 46 -4.59 3.38 0.16
N PHE A 47 -4.86 4.19 1.19
CA PHE A 47 -5.99 3.96 2.10
C PHE A 47 -7.33 4.03 1.37
N ARG A 48 -7.47 4.93 0.39
CA ARG A 48 -8.67 5.01 -0.45
C ARG A 48 -8.85 3.76 -1.33
N LEU A 49 -7.80 3.29 -1.98
CA LEU A 49 -7.80 2.04 -2.75
C LEU A 49 -8.16 0.83 -1.87
N THR A 50 -7.54 0.74 -0.70
CA THR A 50 -7.82 -0.32 0.28
C THR A 50 -9.27 -0.28 0.72
N SER A 51 -9.82 0.90 1.01
CA SER A 51 -11.23 1.06 1.36
C SER A 51 -12.19 0.63 0.23
N LEU A 52 -11.82 0.88 -1.03
CA LEU A 52 -12.61 0.42 -2.19
C LEU A 52 -12.60 -1.09 -2.30
N PHE A 53 -11.43 -1.72 -2.15
CA PHE A 53 -11.30 -3.18 -2.16
C PHE A 53 -12.14 -3.83 -1.04
N LEU A 54 -12.01 -3.33 0.19
CA LEU A 54 -12.73 -3.88 1.35
C LEU A 54 -14.25 -3.78 1.22
N ARG A 55 -14.80 -2.78 0.53
CA ARG A 55 -16.24 -2.68 0.27
C ARG A 55 -16.80 -3.79 -0.61
N SER A 56 -15.95 -4.37 -1.47
CA SER A 56 -16.33 -5.47 -2.37
C SER A 56 -15.95 -6.86 -1.86
N ALA A 57 -15.06 -6.94 -0.86
CA ALA A 57 -14.59 -8.20 -0.30
C ALA A 57 -15.70 -8.85 0.54
N ARG A 58 -15.73 -10.20 0.56
CA ARG A 58 -16.62 -10.94 1.46
C ARG A 58 -16.09 -10.84 2.88
N SER A 59 -16.98 -10.72 3.87
CA SER A 59 -16.58 -10.61 5.28
C SER A 59 -15.68 -11.76 5.72
N GLU A 60 -15.97 -12.99 5.28
CA GLU A 60 -15.18 -14.19 5.59
C GLU A 60 -13.71 -14.08 5.12
N ASP A 61 -13.48 -13.48 3.96
CA ASP A 61 -12.11 -13.29 3.43
C ASP A 61 -11.34 -12.26 4.26
N ILE A 62 -12.03 -11.22 4.76
CA ILE A 62 -11.46 -10.18 5.62
C ILE A 62 -11.11 -10.77 6.99
N ASP A 63 -12.03 -11.53 7.59
CA ASP A 63 -11.81 -12.16 8.90
C ASP A 63 -10.64 -13.14 8.85
N HIS A 64 -10.58 -13.97 7.80
CA HIS A 64 -9.46 -14.89 7.60
C HIS A 64 -8.11 -14.17 7.46
N PHE A 65 -8.10 -13.05 6.73
CA PHE A 65 -6.91 -12.21 6.60
C PHE A 65 -6.46 -11.65 7.95
N ILE A 66 -7.38 -11.13 8.77
CA ILE A 66 -7.08 -10.57 10.09
C ILE A 66 -6.51 -11.64 11.03
N GLU A 67 -7.11 -12.84 11.05
CA GLU A 67 -6.59 -13.98 11.82
C GLU A 67 -5.17 -14.39 11.37
N ALA A 68 -4.94 -14.44 10.06
CA ALA A 68 -3.62 -14.72 9.52
C ALA A 68 -2.59 -13.65 9.91
N ALA A 69 -2.97 -12.37 9.85
CA ALA A 69 -2.12 -11.25 10.24
C ALA A 69 -1.75 -11.30 11.74
N HIS A 70 -2.70 -11.65 12.62
CA HIS A 70 -2.40 -11.85 14.04
C HIS A 70 -1.40 -12.98 14.30
N ARG A 71 -1.42 -14.05 13.50
CA ARG A 71 -0.49 -15.18 13.62
C ARG A 71 0.88 -14.91 13.04
N ALA A 72 0.99 -14.01 12.06
CA ALA A 72 2.24 -13.75 11.35
C ALA A 72 3.30 -13.05 12.24
N GLU A 73 2.87 -12.40 13.33
CA GLU A 73 3.66 -11.47 14.15
C GLU A 73 4.24 -10.29 13.32
N PRO A 74 4.44 -9.10 13.91
CA PRO A 74 5.11 -8.02 13.18
C PRO A 74 6.55 -8.46 12.81
N PRO A 75 7.05 -8.11 11.62
CA PRO A 75 8.42 -8.44 11.25
C PRO A 75 9.39 -7.90 12.31
N PRO A 76 10.42 -8.68 12.71
CA PRO A 76 11.33 -8.29 13.76
C PRO A 76 11.95 -6.92 13.44
N THR A 77 12.03 -6.04 14.43
CA THR A 77 12.68 -4.74 14.27
C THR A 77 14.16 -4.96 14.00
N LEU A 78 14.58 -4.84 12.75
CA LEU A 78 15.99 -4.83 12.38
C LEU A 78 16.63 -3.58 13.01
N ARG A 79 17.34 -3.77 14.13
CA ARG A 79 18.20 -2.73 14.69
C ARG A 79 19.43 -2.63 13.79
N TYR A 80 19.43 -1.67 12.87
CA TYR A 80 20.68 -1.23 12.25
C TYR A 80 21.53 -0.58 13.35
N ARG A 81 22.71 -1.16 13.60
CA ARG A 81 23.73 -0.64 14.51
C ARG A 81 24.73 0.21 13.73
#